data_AF-A0A4S2TD11-F1
#
_entry.id   AF-A0A4S2TD11-F1
#
_cell.length_a   1.000
_cell.length_b   1.000
_cell.length_c   1.000
_cell.angle_alpha   90.00
_cell.angle_beta   90.00
_cell.angle_gamma   90.00
#
_symmetry.space_group_name_H-M   'P 1'
#
loop_
_entity.id
_entity.type
_entity.pdbx_description
1 polymer ?
#
loop_
_entity_poly.entity_id
_entity_poly.type
_entity_poly.pdbx_seq_one_letter_code
_entity_poly.pdbx_strand_id
1 'polypeptide(L)'
;MLTLHAAELLVAGPGRAALPGGAVLVEGDRIARVGPYEELGAAFAHARVRRWPGVLTPGLLVRGADELLERTYYPDHPSETAELGADPISGAEALADLRLTESRRGNSARRATQKLLARGVVAVAGRLTVPAVRTAVVRSGLTLLPPLPYGAPPSLDPLAGVAAAEEAFHGVLEAGAPARFAVFAASDARDLLAQGSTGCVATVVAGRLLHRRR
;
A
#
# COMPACT_ATOMS: atom_id res chain seq x y z
N MET A 1 -17.23 9.79 11.10
CA MET A 1 -18.09 9.10 10.11
C MET A 1 -17.74 7.62 10.13
N LEU A 2 -18.71 6.75 10.38
CA LEU A 2 -18.54 5.30 10.32
C LEU A 2 -18.58 4.81 8.87
N THR A 3 -17.61 3.99 8.47
CA THR A 3 -17.57 3.38 7.14
C THR A 3 -17.37 1.87 7.27
N LEU A 4 -18.23 1.08 6.64
CA LEU A 4 -18.13 -0.37 6.59
C LEU A 4 -17.54 -0.79 5.24
N HIS A 5 -16.36 -1.38 5.27
CA HIS A 5 -15.69 -1.95 4.09
C HIS A 5 -15.92 -3.44 4.06
N ALA A 6 -16.66 -3.94 3.07
CA ALA A 6 -16.98 -5.36 2.89
C ALA A 6 -16.34 -5.90 1.61
N ALA A 7 -15.90 -7.15 1.64
CA ALA A 7 -15.32 -7.85 0.51
C ALA A 7 -15.83 -9.30 0.43
N GLU A 8 -15.55 -9.98 -0.68
CA GLU A 8 -15.92 -11.39 -0.87
C GLU A 8 -15.17 -12.29 0.12
N LEU A 9 -13.91 -11.96 0.39
CA LEU A 9 -13.09 -12.61 1.40
C LEU A 9 -12.34 -11.57 2.24
N LEU A 10 -12.26 -11.80 3.55
CA LEU A 10 -11.45 -11.02 4.48
C LEU A 10 -10.36 -11.90 5.08
N VAL A 11 -9.10 -11.49 4.96
CA VAL A 11 -7.98 -12.08 5.71
C VAL A 11 -7.52 -11.03 6.72
N ALA A 12 -7.81 -11.26 8.00
CA ALA A 12 -7.57 -10.25 9.04
C ALA A 12 -6.08 -10.06 9.39
N GLY A 13 -5.21 -11.02 9.04
CA GLY A 13 -3.79 -10.93 9.32
C GLY A 13 -3.11 -12.30 9.31
N PRO A 14 -1.80 -12.35 9.59
CA PRO A 14 -1.03 -13.59 9.55
C PRO A 14 -1.60 -14.68 10.45
N GLY A 15 -1.72 -15.90 9.93
CA GLY A 15 -2.26 -17.06 10.64
C GLY A 15 -3.75 -16.95 11.03
N ARG A 16 -4.49 -15.94 10.56
CA ARG A 16 -5.92 -15.79 10.82
C ARG A 16 -6.71 -16.49 9.71
N ALA A 17 -7.69 -17.28 10.11
CA ALA A 17 -8.61 -17.90 9.15
C ALA A 17 -9.30 -16.83 8.29
N ALA A 18 -9.39 -17.10 7.00
CA ALA A 18 -10.11 -16.22 6.08
C ALA A 18 -11.61 -16.26 6.39
N LEU A 19 -12.26 -15.10 6.32
CA LEU A 19 -13.68 -14.92 6.59
C LEU A 19 -14.42 -14.58 5.29
N PRO A 20 -15.19 -15.53 4.72
CA PRO A 20 -16.08 -15.26 3.60
C PRO A 20 -17.12 -14.17 3.95
N GLY A 21 -17.34 -13.22 3.04
CA GLY A 21 -18.25 -12.10 3.26
C GLY A 21 -17.86 -11.22 4.46
N GLY A 22 -16.57 -11.16 4.78
CA GLY A 22 -16.08 -10.37 5.92
C GLY A 22 -16.07 -8.86 5.66
N ALA A 23 -16.11 -8.10 6.75
CA ALA A 23 -16.08 -6.65 6.71
C ALA A 23 -15.25 -6.04 7.86
N VAL A 24 -14.77 -4.82 7.60
CA VAL A 24 -14.05 -3.96 8.54
C VAL A 24 -14.85 -2.68 8.73
N LEU A 25 -15.31 -2.44 9.95
CA LEU A 25 -15.95 -1.19 10.34
C LEU A 25 -14.87 -0.20 10.81
N VAL A 26 -14.86 0.98 10.20
CA VAL A 26 -13.89 2.04 10.48
C VAL A 26 -14.58 3.23 11.10
N GLU A 27 -14.02 3.73 12.20
CA GLU A 27 -14.39 4.98 12.86
C GLU A 27 -13.19 5.92 12.92
N GLY A 28 -13.27 7.04 12.21
CA GLY A 28 -12.15 7.97 12.13
C GLY A 28 -10.94 7.32 11.47
N ASP A 29 -9.85 7.19 12.22
CA ASP A 29 -8.59 6.58 11.78
C ASP A 29 -8.38 5.16 12.33
N ARG A 30 -9.37 4.58 13.03
CA ARG A 30 -9.27 3.27 13.69
C ARG A 30 -10.33 2.29 13.20
N ILE A 31 -10.00 1.02 13.35
CA ILE A 31 -10.92 -0.10 13.18
C ILE A 31 -11.78 -0.19 14.43
N ALA A 32 -13.09 -0.06 14.28
CA ALA A 32 -14.05 -0.21 15.37
C ALA A 32 -14.39 -1.69 15.60
N ARG A 33 -14.64 -2.44 14.52
CA ARG A 33 -14.94 -3.89 14.55
C ARG A 33 -14.53 -4.58 13.25
N VAL A 34 -14.33 -5.89 13.35
CA VAL A 34 -14.08 -6.80 12.22
C VAL A 34 -14.95 -8.03 12.40
N GLY A 35 -15.60 -8.51 11.34
CA GLY A 35 -16.54 -9.62 11.42
C GLY A 35 -17.36 -9.82 10.15
N PRO A 36 -18.37 -10.70 10.17
CA PRO A 36 -19.25 -10.93 9.02
C PRO A 36 -19.99 -9.66 8.61
N TYR A 37 -20.09 -9.41 7.30
CA TYR A 37 -20.77 -8.23 6.78
C TYR A 37 -22.22 -8.15 7.22
N GLU A 38 -22.97 -9.27 7.22
CA GLU A 38 -24.39 -9.26 7.56
C GLU A 38 -24.65 -8.83 9.01
N GLU A 39 -23.83 -9.31 9.95
CA GLU A 39 -23.91 -8.92 11.36
C GLU A 39 -23.55 -7.44 11.57
N LEU A 40 -22.43 -6.99 10.99
CA LEU A 40 -22.00 -5.59 11.12
C LEU A 40 -22.94 -4.63 10.38
N GLY A 41 -23.49 -5.04 9.23
CA GLY A 41 -24.44 -4.26 8.46
C GLY A 41 -25.75 -4.05 9.21
N ALA A 42 -26.25 -5.08 9.90
CA ALA A 42 -27.43 -4.97 10.75
C ALA A 42 -27.16 -4.11 11.99
N ALA A 43 -26.04 -4.33 12.69
CA ALA A 43 -25.70 -3.59 13.90
C ALA A 43 -25.37 -2.10 13.64
N PHE A 44 -24.87 -1.77 12.45
CA PHE A 44 -24.42 -0.43 12.07
C PHE A 44 -25.09 0.05 10.78
N ALA A 45 -26.42 -0.03 10.71
CA ALA A 45 -27.21 0.30 9.51
C ALA A 45 -27.01 1.74 8.97
N HIS A 46 -26.51 2.67 9.80
CA HIS A 46 -26.21 4.05 9.42
C HIS A 46 -24.77 4.25 8.90
N ALA A 47 -23.91 3.22 8.96
CA ALA A 47 -22.55 3.31 8.46
C ALA A 47 -22.54 3.40 6.93
N ARG A 48 -21.65 4.22 6.37
CA ARG A 48 -21.45 4.27 4.92
C ARG A 48 -20.88 2.94 4.45
N VAL A 49 -21.61 2.21 3.61
CA VAL A 49 -21.15 0.91 3.11
C VAL A 49 -20.32 1.07 1.83
N ARG A 50 -19.22 0.35 1.75
CA ARG A 50 -18.39 0.17 0.55
C ARG A 50 -18.17 -1.32 0.34
N ARG A 51 -18.72 -1.85 -0.75
CA ARG A 51 -18.50 -3.23 -1.18
C ARG A 51 -17.39 -3.27 -2.23
N TRP A 52 -16.49 -4.21 -2.08
CA TRP A 52 -15.35 -4.40 -2.96
C TRP A 52 -15.32 -5.84 -3.48
N PRO A 53 -14.86 -6.06 -4.72
CA PRO A 53 -14.58 -7.41 -5.21
C PRO A 53 -13.31 -7.97 -4.57
N GLY A 54 -13.20 -9.29 -4.50
CA GLY A 54 -11.99 -10.00 -4.09
C GLY A 54 -11.69 -9.97 -2.59
N VAL A 55 -10.40 -9.87 -2.26
CA VAL A 55 -9.88 -10.08 -0.90
C VAL A 55 -9.47 -8.77 -0.21
N LEU A 56 -9.97 -8.54 1.01
CA LEU A 56 -9.54 -7.48 1.92
C LEU A 56 -8.48 -8.03 2.88
N THR A 57 -7.33 -7.37 2.96
CA THR A 57 -6.19 -7.76 3.82
C THR A 57 -5.67 -6.54 4.60
N PRO A 58 -4.81 -6.73 5.63
CA PRO A 58 -3.92 -5.65 6.05
C PRO A 58 -3.21 -5.03 4.85
N GLY A 59 -2.90 -3.74 4.95
CA GLY A 59 -2.12 -3.08 3.92
C GLY A 59 -0.70 -3.65 3.86
N LEU A 60 -0.01 -3.45 2.74
CA LEU A 60 1.31 -4.03 2.54
C LEU A 60 2.44 -3.13 3.05
N LEU A 61 3.56 -3.75 3.43
CA LEU A 61 4.80 -3.12 3.82
C LEU A 61 5.87 -3.31 2.74
N VAL A 62 6.42 -2.21 2.22
CA VAL A 62 7.64 -2.24 1.40
C VAL A 62 8.88 -2.04 2.24
N ARG A 63 9.91 -2.86 2.01
CA ARG A 63 11.26 -2.69 2.57
C ARG A 63 12.17 -2.03 1.53
N GLY A 64 13.25 -1.38 1.98
CA GLY A 64 14.20 -0.69 1.09
C GLY A 64 13.64 0.61 0.50
N ALA A 65 12.96 1.40 1.33
CA ALA A 65 12.35 2.67 0.91
C ALA A 65 13.38 3.68 0.37
N ASP A 66 14.60 3.68 0.88
CA ASP A 66 15.71 4.51 0.39
C ASP A 66 16.10 4.14 -1.05
N GLU A 67 16.18 2.85 -1.38
CA GLU A 67 16.44 2.40 -2.75
C GLU A 67 15.33 2.82 -3.70
N LEU A 68 14.07 2.58 -3.31
CA LEU A 68 12.92 2.84 -4.16
C LEU A 68 12.55 4.32 -4.26
N LEU A 69 12.81 5.14 -3.25
CA LEU A 69 12.30 6.52 -3.19
C LEU A 69 13.39 7.58 -3.33
N GLU A 70 14.64 7.26 -3.02
CA GLU A 70 15.78 8.20 -3.14
C GLU A 70 16.76 7.79 -4.24
N ARG A 71 17.04 6.49 -4.35
CA ARG A 71 18.00 5.91 -5.30
C ARG A 71 17.34 5.30 -6.54
N THR A 72 16.09 5.69 -6.80
CA THR A 72 15.38 5.42 -8.04
C THR A 72 14.66 6.68 -8.50
N TYR A 73 14.85 7.04 -9.76
CA TYR A 73 14.15 8.13 -10.42
C TYR A 73 13.02 7.57 -11.29
N TYR A 74 11.83 8.17 -11.20
CA TYR A 74 10.67 7.80 -12.01
C TYR A 74 10.34 8.95 -12.95
N PRO A 75 10.69 8.86 -14.24
CA PRO A 75 10.22 9.80 -15.25
C PRO A 75 8.69 9.79 -15.38
N ASP A 76 8.09 10.93 -15.68
CA ASP A 76 6.63 11.01 -15.95
C ASP A 76 6.20 12.05 -16.98
N HIS A 77 6.86 13.20 -17.01
CA HIS A 77 6.46 14.27 -17.91
C HIS A 77 6.72 13.85 -19.35
N PRO A 78 5.81 14.10 -20.32
CA PRO A 78 5.99 13.64 -21.69
C PRO A 78 7.35 14.01 -22.31
N SER A 79 7.83 15.22 -22.04
CA SER A 79 9.16 15.66 -22.50
C SER A 79 10.30 14.89 -21.83
N GLU A 80 10.17 14.58 -20.54
CA GLU A 80 11.16 13.83 -19.78
C GLU A 80 11.18 12.35 -20.20
N THR A 81 10.01 11.74 -20.41
CA THR A 81 9.92 10.36 -20.87
C THR A 81 10.37 10.19 -22.32
N ALA A 82 10.26 11.23 -23.16
CA ALA A 82 10.78 11.21 -24.51
C ALA A 82 12.32 11.20 -24.54
N GLU A 83 12.96 11.86 -23.56
CA GLU A 83 14.41 11.93 -23.43
C GLU A 83 15.00 10.73 -22.68
N LEU A 84 14.40 10.36 -21.55
CA LEU A 84 14.96 9.40 -20.59
C LEU A 84 14.33 8.00 -20.68
N GLY A 85 13.22 7.87 -21.41
CA GLY A 85 12.35 6.69 -21.33
C GLY A 85 11.36 6.75 -20.16
N ALA A 86 10.40 5.82 -20.15
CA ALA A 86 9.38 5.73 -19.10
C ALA A 86 9.77 4.79 -17.94
N ASP A 87 10.87 4.03 -18.11
CA ASP A 87 11.32 3.08 -17.13
C ASP A 87 11.99 3.76 -15.92
N PRO A 88 11.89 3.18 -14.71
CA PRO A 88 12.61 3.68 -13.56
C PRO A 88 14.12 3.64 -13.78
N ILE A 89 14.79 4.74 -13.46
CA ILE A 89 16.25 4.86 -13.55
C ILE A 89 16.83 4.66 -12.18
N SER A 90 17.74 3.70 -12.04
CA SER A 90 18.43 3.39 -10.79
C SER A 90 19.93 3.22 -11.04
N GLY A 91 20.71 3.13 -9.98
CA GLY A 91 22.18 3.08 -10.06
C GLY A 91 22.83 4.45 -9.84
N ALA A 92 23.95 4.45 -9.11
CA ALA A 92 24.58 5.68 -8.64
C ALA A 92 25.08 6.56 -9.79
N GLU A 93 25.69 5.96 -10.81
CA GLU A 93 26.23 6.67 -11.98
C GLU A 93 25.11 7.31 -12.80
N ALA A 94 24.11 6.52 -13.21
CA ALA A 94 22.96 7.03 -13.96
C ALA A 94 22.23 8.17 -13.24
N LEU A 95 22.08 8.09 -11.91
CA LEU A 95 21.45 9.16 -11.13
C LEU A 95 22.33 10.40 -10.97
N ALA A 96 23.66 10.25 -10.96
CA ALA A 96 24.59 11.37 -10.91
C ALA A 96 24.52 12.18 -12.21
N ASP A 97 24.43 11.51 -13.36
CA ASP A 97 24.32 12.14 -14.68
C ASP A 97 23.06 12.99 -14.82
N LEU A 98 21.96 12.59 -14.18
CA LEU A 98 20.70 13.36 -14.18
C LEU A 98 20.76 14.68 -13.41
N ARG A 99 21.80 14.90 -12.58
CA ARG A 99 22.00 16.10 -11.75
C ARG A 99 20.71 16.55 -11.05
N LEU A 100 20.01 15.60 -10.41
CA LEU A 100 18.67 15.82 -9.87
C LEU A 100 18.66 16.87 -8.76
N THR A 101 17.88 17.93 -8.97
CA THR A 101 17.55 18.90 -7.93
C THR A 101 16.66 18.27 -6.85
N GLU A 102 16.62 18.87 -5.66
CA GLU A 102 15.74 18.41 -4.59
C GLU A 102 14.25 18.36 -5.01
N SER A 103 13.81 19.35 -5.80
CA SER A 103 12.44 19.38 -6.34
C SER A 103 12.15 18.18 -7.26
N ARG A 104 13.09 17.84 -8.17
CA ARG A 104 12.96 16.64 -9.03
C ARG A 104 12.91 15.35 -8.21
N ARG A 105 13.74 15.24 -7.16
CA ARG A 105 13.71 14.10 -6.23
C ARG A 105 12.36 13.99 -5.51
N GLY A 106 11.84 15.11 -5.00
CA GLY A 106 10.52 15.16 -4.37
C GLY A 106 9.38 14.77 -5.31
N ASN A 107 9.39 15.25 -6.55
CA ASN A 107 8.38 14.87 -7.56
C ASN A 107 8.46 13.39 -7.91
N SER A 108 9.67 12.85 -8.13
CA SER A 108 9.90 11.42 -8.33
C SER A 108 9.34 10.58 -7.17
N ALA A 109 9.65 10.95 -5.93
CA ALA A 109 9.15 10.25 -4.76
C ALA A 109 7.63 10.31 -4.65
N ARG A 110 6.98 11.44 -4.93
CA ARG A 110 5.51 11.52 -4.95
C ARG A 110 4.92 10.50 -5.92
N ARG A 111 5.48 10.36 -7.12
CA ARG A 111 5.03 9.35 -8.09
C ARG A 111 5.22 7.93 -7.59
N ALA A 112 6.38 7.64 -7.02
CA ALA A 112 6.66 6.35 -6.42
C ALA A 112 5.63 6.03 -5.31
N THR A 113 5.32 7.00 -4.43
CA THR A 113 4.28 6.80 -3.39
C THR A 113 2.89 6.55 -3.99
N GLN A 114 2.53 7.19 -5.12
CA GLN A 114 1.28 6.89 -5.81
C GLN A 114 1.28 5.47 -6.39
N LYS A 115 2.41 5.02 -6.97
CA LYS A 115 2.58 3.64 -7.46
C LYS A 115 2.49 2.62 -6.32
N LEU A 116 3.01 2.94 -5.14
CA LEU A 116 2.92 2.11 -3.93
C LEU A 116 1.49 2.06 -3.37
N LEU A 117 0.81 3.20 -3.25
CA LEU A 117 -0.60 3.26 -2.86
C LEU A 117 -1.47 2.47 -3.84
N ALA A 118 -1.18 2.50 -5.14
CA ALA A 118 -1.85 1.70 -6.16
C ALA A 118 -1.54 0.19 -6.10
N ARG A 119 -0.71 -0.24 -5.14
CA ARG A 119 -0.33 -1.64 -4.87
C ARG A 119 -0.73 -2.07 -3.45
N GLY A 120 -1.62 -1.34 -2.79
CA GLY A 120 -2.06 -1.70 -1.44
C GLY A 120 -1.05 -1.38 -0.34
N VAL A 121 0.04 -0.66 -0.64
CA VAL A 121 1.08 -0.33 0.33
C VAL A 121 0.60 0.76 1.27
N VAL A 122 0.79 0.53 2.58
CA VAL A 122 0.40 1.47 3.65
C VAL A 122 1.59 1.88 4.53
N ALA A 123 2.71 1.15 4.42
CA ALA A 123 3.93 1.42 5.15
C ALA A 123 5.16 1.14 4.28
N VAL A 124 6.23 1.88 4.54
CA VAL A 124 7.55 1.71 3.93
C VAL A 124 8.61 1.69 5.02
N ALA A 125 9.63 0.86 4.89
CA ALA A 125 10.76 0.76 5.81
C ALA A 125 12.07 1.15 5.11
N GLY A 126 12.79 2.12 5.67
CA GLY A 126 14.05 2.59 5.11
C GLY A 126 14.51 3.92 5.71
N ARG A 127 15.73 4.34 5.36
CA ARG A 127 16.31 5.59 5.86
C ARG A 127 16.30 6.65 4.76
N LEU A 128 15.27 7.50 4.79
CA LEU A 128 15.19 8.66 3.91
C LEU A 128 16.09 9.78 4.43
N THR A 129 16.98 10.29 3.59
CA THR A 129 17.92 11.38 3.90
C THR A 129 17.54 12.69 3.20
N VAL A 130 16.83 12.62 2.07
CA VAL A 130 16.41 13.78 1.28
C VAL A 130 15.11 14.37 1.86
N PRO A 131 15.09 15.64 2.32
CA PRO A 131 13.92 16.23 2.98
C PRO A 131 12.66 16.24 2.12
N ALA A 132 12.78 16.57 0.82
CA ALA A 132 11.64 16.52 -0.10
C ALA A 132 11.06 15.11 -0.30
N VAL A 133 11.87 14.06 -0.22
CA VAL A 133 11.41 12.66 -0.33
C VAL A 133 10.68 12.24 0.94
N ARG A 134 11.22 12.55 2.12
CA ARG A 134 10.51 12.34 3.40
C ARG A 134 9.16 13.04 3.41
N THR A 135 9.12 14.28 2.94
CA THR A 135 7.88 15.06 2.82
C THR A 135 6.87 14.40 1.89
N ALA A 136 7.32 13.85 0.76
CA ALA A 136 6.45 13.12 -0.17
C ALA A 136 5.81 11.89 0.49
N VAL A 137 6.57 11.10 1.26
CA VAL A 137 6.07 9.93 1.99
C VAL A 137 5.08 10.31 3.08
N VAL A 138 5.41 11.28 3.94
CA VAL A 138 4.52 11.69 5.03
C VAL A 138 3.21 12.26 4.49
N ARG A 139 3.28 13.10 3.43
CA ARG A 139 2.08 13.71 2.84
C ARG A 139 1.22 12.74 2.04
N SER A 140 1.78 11.63 1.57
CA SER A 140 0.99 10.57 0.93
C SER A 140 0.22 9.72 1.95
N GLY A 141 0.51 9.85 3.25
CA GLY A 141 -0.12 9.11 4.33
C GLY A 141 0.57 7.79 4.68
N LEU A 142 1.60 7.38 3.92
CA LEU A 142 2.36 6.17 4.22
C LEU A 142 3.09 6.27 5.57
N THR A 143 3.10 5.18 6.31
CA THR A 143 3.89 5.08 7.55
C THR A 143 5.36 4.84 7.18
N LEU A 144 6.27 5.68 7.69
CA LEU A 144 7.72 5.46 7.54
C LEU A 144 8.25 4.74 8.78
N LEU A 145 8.76 3.53 8.58
CA LEU A 145 9.38 2.69 9.60
C LEU A 145 10.91 2.77 9.52
N PRO A 146 11.62 2.44 10.62
CA PRO A 146 13.06 2.20 10.56
C PRO A 146 13.42 1.14 9.50
N PRO A 147 14.67 1.13 8.99
CA PRO A 147 15.13 0.11 8.06
C PRO A 147 14.90 -1.31 8.59
N LEU A 148 14.41 -2.19 7.72
CA LEU A 148 14.22 -3.61 7.98
C LEU A 148 15.04 -4.42 6.97
N PRO A 149 15.58 -5.57 7.35
CA PRO A 149 16.34 -6.42 6.43
C PRO A 149 15.44 -6.92 5.29
N TYR A 150 15.98 -7.05 4.09
CA TYR A 150 15.31 -7.62 2.93
C TYR A 150 16.30 -8.54 2.19
N GLY A 151 15.83 -9.70 1.72
CA GLY A 151 16.68 -10.72 1.09
C GLY A 151 16.86 -10.57 -0.42
N ALA A 152 15.95 -9.86 -1.08
CA ALA A 152 15.98 -9.60 -2.52
C ALA A 152 16.00 -8.09 -2.78
N PRO A 153 16.47 -7.62 -3.96
CA PRO A 153 16.41 -6.21 -4.33
C PRO A 153 15.02 -5.61 -4.08
N PRO A 154 14.92 -4.41 -3.48
CA PRO A 154 13.65 -3.76 -3.22
C PRO A 154 12.80 -3.63 -4.48
N SER A 155 11.52 -3.95 -4.35
CA SER A 155 10.55 -3.89 -5.44
C SER A 155 9.36 -3.03 -5.04
N LEU A 156 8.73 -2.39 -6.03
CA LEU A 156 7.43 -1.76 -5.82
C LEU A 156 6.34 -2.78 -5.47
N ASP A 157 6.55 -4.06 -5.81
CA ASP A 157 5.66 -5.16 -5.44
C ASP A 157 6.14 -5.84 -4.14
N PRO A 158 5.45 -5.64 -3.01
CA PRO A 158 5.83 -6.25 -1.72
C PRO A 158 5.64 -7.77 -1.68
N LEU A 159 4.86 -8.32 -2.60
CA LEU A 159 4.58 -9.75 -2.70
C LEU A 159 5.63 -10.50 -3.52
N ALA A 160 6.54 -9.78 -4.19
CA ALA A 160 7.61 -10.39 -4.96
C ALA A 160 8.63 -11.06 -4.02
N GLY A 161 8.81 -12.37 -4.18
CA GLY A 161 9.87 -13.13 -3.50
C GLY A 161 9.58 -13.52 -2.05
N VAL A 162 8.36 -13.30 -1.54
CA VAL A 162 7.91 -13.85 -0.24
C VAL A 162 7.26 -15.21 -0.42
N ALA A 163 7.30 -16.07 0.60
CA ALA A 163 6.70 -17.41 0.52
C ALA A 163 5.19 -17.41 0.79
N ALA A 164 4.71 -16.42 1.55
CA ALA A 164 3.29 -16.18 1.78
C ALA A 164 2.94 -14.69 1.72
N ALA A 165 1.74 -14.34 1.23
CA ALA A 165 1.25 -12.95 1.19
C ALA A 165 1.26 -12.29 2.58
N GLU A 166 1.05 -13.09 3.63
CA GLU A 166 1.05 -12.65 5.03
C GLU A 166 2.38 -12.02 5.47
N GLU A 167 3.50 -12.41 4.88
CA GLU A 167 4.83 -11.83 5.17
C GLU A 167 4.95 -10.37 4.72
N ALA A 168 4.12 -9.96 3.76
CA ALA A 168 4.07 -8.59 3.26
C ALA A 168 3.07 -7.73 4.05
N PHE A 169 2.25 -8.30 4.94
CA PHE A 169 1.23 -7.56 5.68
C PHE A 169 1.84 -6.62 6.72
N HIS A 170 1.28 -5.42 6.82
CA HIS A 170 1.60 -4.44 7.86
C HIS A 170 0.53 -4.44 8.95
N GLY A 171 0.76 -5.27 9.97
CA GLY A 171 -0.11 -5.38 11.14
C GLY A 171 -1.27 -6.35 10.94
N VAL A 172 -2.34 -6.15 11.72
CA VAL A 172 -3.55 -6.98 11.73
C VAL A 172 -4.80 -6.10 11.75
N LEU A 173 -5.92 -6.67 11.31
CA LEU A 173 -7.24 -6.04 11.29
C LEU A 173 -8.02 -6.51 12.52
N GLU A 174 -8.03 -5.68 13.55
CA GLU A 174 -8.75 -5.92 14.80
C GLU A 174 -9.24 -4.60 15.41
N ALA A 175 -10.18 -4.68 16.34
CA ALA A 175 -10.71 -3.49 17.00
C ALA A 175 -9.60 -2.69 17.72
N GLY A 176 -9.61 -1.37 17.55
CA GLY A 176 -8.62 -0.45 18.11
C GLY A 176 -7.36 -0.26 17.25
N ALA A 177 -7.09 -1.15 16.30
CA ALA A 177 -5.96 -1.02 15.38
C ALA A 177 -6.15 0.16 14.40
N PRO A 178 -5.07 0.77 13.89
CA PRO A 178 -5.15 1.76 12.83
C PRO A 178 -5.86 1.21 11.60
N ALA A 179 -6.76 1.99 10.99
CA ALA A 179 -7.45 1.62 9.75
C ALA A 179 -6.50 1.70 8.55
N ARG A 180 -5.71 0.63 8.37
CA ARG A 180 -4.70 0.45 7.31
C ARG A 180 -4.89 -0.90 6.63
N PHE A 181 -5.58 -0.90 5.51
CA PHE A 181 -5.91 -2.11 4.77
C PHE A 181 -5.95 -1.86 3.27
N ALA A 182 -5.86 -2.93 2.52
CA ALA A 182 -5.97 -2.92 1.07
C ALA A 182 -6.96 -3.98 0.60
N VAL A 183 -7.50 -3.76 -0.59
CA VAL A 183 -8.35 -4.73 -1.27
C VAL A 183 -7.74 -5.05 -2.62
N PHE A 184 -7.78 -6.33 -3.00
CA PHE A 184 -7.19 -6.84 -4.22
C PHE A 184 -8.22 -7.65 -5.01
N ALA A 185 -8.19 -7.52 -6.34
CA ALA A 185 -8.96 -8.34 -7.28
C ALA A 185 -8.35 -9.76 -7.38
N ALA A 186 -8.35 -10.48 -6.27
CA ALA A 186 -7.90 -11.86 -6.14
C ALA A 186 -8.94 -12.65 -5.33
N SER A 187 -9.01 -13.96 -5.57
CA SER A 187 -9.98 -14.86 -4.94
C SER A 187 -9.62 -15.21 -3.48
N ASP A 188 -8.32 -15.36 -3.19
CA ASP A 188 -7.80 -15.60 -1.84
C ASP A 188 -6.36 -15.06 -1.69
N ALA A 189 -5.73 -15.29 -0.52
CA ALA A 189 -4.37 -14.83 -0.25
C ALA A 189 -3.29 -15.55 -1.10
N ARG A 190 -3.53 -16.78 -1.55
CA ARG A 190 -2.60 -17.51 -2.43
C ARG A 190 -2.66 -16.95 -3.85
N ASP A 191 -3.86 -16.68 -4.33
CA ASP A 191 -4.09 -16.04 -5.62
C ASP A 191 -3.51 -14.61 -5.64
N LEU A 192 -3.69 -13.85 -4.55
CA LEU A 192 -3.02 -12.56 -4.36
C LEU A 192 -1.49 -12.67 -4.49
N LEU A 193 -0.88 -13.66 -3.84
CA LEU A 193 0.57 -13.87 -3.94
C LEU A 193 1.00 -14.19 -5.38
N ALA A 194 0.24 -15.02 -6.09
CA ALA A 194 0.57 -15.43 -7.46
C ALA A 194 0.45 -14.28 -8.48
N GLN A 195 -0.55 -13.40 -8.31
CA GLN A 195 -0.78 -12.25 -9.19
C GLN A 195 0.08 -11.03 -8.84
N GLY A 196 0.56 -10.95 -7.61
CA GLY A 196 1.25 -9.78 -7.07
C GLY A 196 0.32 -8.60 -6.80
N SER A 197 0.92 -7.48 -6.35
CA SER A 197 0.14 -6.36 -5.79
C SER A 197 -0.52 -5.45 -6.81
N THR A 198 -0.29 -5.65 -8.11
CA THR A 198 -0.87 -4.82 -9.19
C THR A 198 -2.39 -4.98 -9.33
N GLY A 199 -2.96 -6.04 -8.76
CA GLY A 199 -4.39 -6.29 -8.66
C GLY A 199 -5.12 -5.43 -7.61
N CYS A 200 -4.43 -4.52 -6.92
CA CYS A 200 -5.07 -3.67 -5.91
C CYS A 200 -6.23 -2.84 -6.49
N VAL A 201 -7.36 -2.83 -5.79
CA VAL A 201 -8.56 -2.04 -6.15
C VAL A 201 -8.81 -0.89 -5.18
N ALA A 202 -8.32 -0.99 -3.94
CA ALA A 202 -8.47 0.05 -2.94
C ALA A 202 -7.35 -0.01 -1.89
N THR A 203 -6.89 1.16 -1.45
CA THR A 203 -5.95 1.31 -0.33
C THR A 203 -6.50 2.33 0.64
N VAL A 204 -6.65 1.92 1.90
CA VAL A 204 -7.16 2.75 2.99
C VAL A 204 -6.06 2.96 4.01
N VAL A 205 -5.83 4.23 4.38
CA VAL A 205 -4.86 4.61 5.41
C VAL A 205 -5.49 5.65 6.32
N ALA A 206 -5.42 5.41 7.63
CA ALA A 206 -6.07 6.25 8.64
C ALA A 206 -7.56 6.50 8.29
N GLY A 207 -8.24 5.44 7.83
CA GLY A 207 -9.65 5.46 7.45
C GLY A 207 -9.98 6.24 6.17
N ARG A 208 -8.98 6.79 5.48
CA ARG A 208 -9.14 7.50 4.21
C ARG A 208 -8.84 6.59 3.04
N LEU A 209 -9.73 6.57 2.06
CA LEU A 209 -9.51 5.88 0.78
C LEU A 209 -8.51 6.68 -0.07
N LEU A 210 -7.24 6.25 -0.06
CA LEU A 210 -6.13 6.94 -0.72
C LEU A 210 -5.85 6.43 -2.14
N HIS A 211 -6.22 5.18 -2.41
CA HIS A 211 -6.25 4.64 -3.76
C HIS A 211 -7.61 3.98 -4.01
N ARG A 212 -8.13 4.15 -5.22
CA ARG A 212 -9.26 3.40 -5.76
C ARG A 212 -9.02 3.18 -7.25
N ARG A 213 -9.01 1.93 -7.69
CA ARG A 213 -9.03 1.58 -9.11
C ARG A 213 -10.40 1.94 -9.69
N ARG A 214 -10.40 2.62 -10.83
CA ARG A 214 -11.62 3.00 -11.54
C ARG A 214 -12.18 1.81 -12.30
#